data_AF-A0A936G5C0-F1
#
_entry.id   AF-A0A936G5C0-F1
#
_cell.length_a   1.000
_cell.length_b   1.000
_cell.length_c   1.000
_cell.angle_alpha   90.00
_cell.angle_beta   90.00
_cell.angle_gamma   90.00
#
_symmetry.space_group_name_H-M   'P 1'
#
loop_
_entity.id
_entity.type
_entity.pdbx_description
1 polymer ?
#
loop_
_entity_poly.entity_id
_entity_poly.type
_entity_poly.pdbx_seq_one_letter_code
_entity_poly.pdbx_strand_id
1 'polypeptide(L)'
;MKYLLYIFYLESAISVLSAFQALFMPAAFLGQFTTDPAPVLAIEMTRWYGVVLFVLVYLLLKGLQMRGPALKLALQAMLIGDALQIGATFITAKALGGWSFTLFMSVGLSAIYLILRAVCLWKPVETRVER
;
A
#
# COMPACT_ATOMS: atom_id res chain seq x y z
N MET A 1 13.25 -18.02 1.40
CA MET A 1 13.17 -16.76 0.63
C MET A 1 12.58 -16.87 -0.77
N LYS A 2 12.56 -18.06 -1.41
CA LYS A 2 12.04 -18.26 -2.79
C LYS A 2 10.61 -17.76 -3.06
N TYR A 3 9.79 -17.61 -2.02
CA TYR A 3 8.38 -17.23 -2.13
C TYR A 3 8.06 -15.78 -1.77
N LEU A 4 9.06 -14.99 -1.36
CA LEU A 4 8.85 -13.61 -0.87
C LEU A 4 8.22 -12.71 -1.94
N LEU A 5 8.58 -12.94 -3.21
CA LEU A 5 7.99 -12.20 -4.34
C LEU A 5 6.49 -12.49 -4.54
N TYR A 6 5.98 -13.66 -4.14
CA TYR A 6 4.53 -13.95 -4.23
C TYR A 6 3.71 -13.09 -3.29
N ILE A 7 4.30 -12.65 -2.17
CA ILE A 7 3.64 -11.73 -1.24
C ILE A 7 3.35 -10.40 -1.94
N PHE A 8 4.26 -9.91 -2.78
CA PHE A 8 4.06 -8.66 -3.54
C PHE A 8 3.05 -8.81 -4.68
N TYR A 9 2.88 -10.02 -5.24
CA TYR A 9 1.76 -10.29 -6.16
C TYR A 9 0.42 -10.28 -5.42
N LEU A 10 0.35 -10.87 -4.23
CA LEU A 10 -0.84 -10.82 -3.38
C LEU A 10 -1.17 -9.38 -2.96
N GLU A 11 -0.16 -8.63 -2.54
CA GLU A 11 -0.28 -7.21 -2.24
C GLU A 11 -0.84 -6.42 -3.42
N SER A 12 -0.33 -6.69 -4.63
CA SER A 12 -0.84 -6.06 -5.85
C SER A 12 -2.33 -6.33 -6.03
N ALA A 13 -2.78 -7.58 -5.83
CA ALA A 13 -4.19 -7.94 -5.94
C ALA A 13 -5.08 -7.22 -4.90
N ILE A 14 -4.63 -7.17 -3.63
CA ILE A 14 -5.34 -6.46 -2.56
C ILE A 14 -5.40 -4.95 -2.89
N SER A 15 -4.29 -4.40 -3.36
CA SER A 15 -4.18 -2.97 -3.71
C SER A 15 -5.06 -2.60 -4.91
N VAL A 16 -5.25 -3.51 -5.89
CA VAL A 16 -6.24 -3.33 -6.97
C VAL A 16 -7.64 -3.24 -6.41
N LEU A 17 -8.01 -4.13 -5.48
CA LEU A 17 -9.33 -4.10 -4.85
C LEU A 17 -9.55 -2.79 -4.09
N SER A 18 -8.56 -2.36 -3.30
CA SER A 18 -8.60 -1.07 -2.60
C SER A 18 -8.68 0.11 -3.56
N ALA A 19 -7.93 0.09 -4.66
CA ALA A 19 -7.95 1.14 -5.69
C ALA A 19 -9.33 1.23 -6.36
N PHE A 20 -9.93 0.08 -6.66
CA PHE A 20 -11.26 0.00 -7.23
C PHE A 20 -12.32 0.57 -6.27
N GLN A 21 -12.29 0.16 -5.00
CA GLN A 21 -13.21 0.69 -3.98
C GLN A 21 -13.02 2.20 -3.78
N ALA A 22 -11.78 2.68 -3.68
CA ALA A 22 -11.50 4.09 -3.52
C ALA A 22 -11.94 4.94 -4.72
N LEU A 23 -11.80 4.42 -5.94
CA LEU A 23 -12.15 5.15 -7.16
C LEU A 23 -13.65 5.17 -7.44
N PHE A 24 -14.33 4.03 -7.32
CA PHE A 24 -15.74 3.88 -7.73
C PHE A 24 -16.72 3.94 -6.56
N MET A 25 -16.28 3.61 -5.35
CA MET A 25 -17.10 3.57 -4.14
C MET A 25 -16.45 4.35 -2.96
N PRO A 26 -15.99 5.60 -3.17
CA PRO A 26 -15.17 6.33 -2.19
C PRO A 26 -15.86 6.53 -0.84
N ALA A 27 -17.17 6.74 -0.82
CA ALA A 27 -17.92 6.91 0.43
C ALA A 27 -17.93 5.61 1.26
N ALA A 28 -18.12 4.46 0.61
CA ALA A 28 -18.08 3.16 1.28
C ALA A 28 -16.66 2.81 1.74
N PHE A 29 -15.64 3.19 0.96
CA PHE A 29 -14.23 3.05 1.35
C PHE A 29 -13.91 3.88 2.60
N LEU A 30 -14.31 5.16 2.62
CA LEU A 30 -14.14 6.04 3.78
C LEU A 30 -14.94 5.57 5.00
N GLY A 31 -16.11 4.96 4.78
CA GLY A 31 -16.94 4.35 5.82
C GLY A 31 -16.25 3.22 6.60
N GLN A 32 -15.15 2.67 6.07
CA GLN A 32 -14.32 1.70 6.79
C GLN A 32 -13.47 2.35 7.90
N PHE A 33 -13.29 3.67 7.85
CA PHE A 33 -12.46 4.42 8.80
C PHE A 33 -13.28 5.16 9.85
N THR A 34 -14.42 5.73 9.45
CA THR A 34 -15.34 6.49 10.33
C THR A 34 -16.80 6.28 9.92
N THR A 35 -17.72 6.42 10.87
CA THR A 35 -19.16 6.44 10.64
C THR A 35 -19.68 7.83 10.23
N ASP A 36 -18.85 8.87 10.38
CA ASP A 36 -19.23 10.23 10.05
C ASP A 36 -19.35 10.42 8.53
N PRO A 37 -20.30 11.25 8.06
CA PRO A 37 -20.43 11.54 6.65
C PRO A 37 -19.17 12.27 6.14
N ALA A 38 -18.53 11.70 5.12
CA ALA A 38 -17.33 12.28 4.53
C ALA A 38 -17.64 13.58 3.78
N PRO A 39 -16.87 14.66 3.97
CA PRO A 39 -17.01 15.87 3.18
C PRO A 39 -16.65 15.61 1.71
N VAL A 40 -17.20 16.40 0.79
CA VAL A 40 -17.00 16.26 -0.67
C VAL A 40 -15.51 16.22 -1.03
N LEU A 41 -14.69 17.06 -0.39
CA LEU A 41 -13.24 17.07 -0.63
C LEU A 41 -12.58 15.73 -0.29
N ALA A 42 -12.95 15.08 0.82
CA ALA A 42 -12.39 13.79 1.22
C ALA A 42 -12.79 12.68 0.22
N ILE A 43 -14.01 12.75 -0.30
CA ILE A 43 -14.51 11.83 -1.34
C ILE A 43 -13.65 11.96 -2.61
N GLU A 44 -13.42 13.18 -3.10
CA GLU A 44 -12.61 13.39 -4.30
C GLU A 44 -11.13 13.04 -4.09
N MET A 45 -10.56 13.38 -2.93
CA MET A 45 -9.20 12.95 -2.57
C MET A 45 -9.07 11.42 -2.55
N THR A 46 -10.10 10.71 -2.09
CA THR A 46 -10.14 9.25 -2.09
C THR A 46 -10.18 8.67 -3.51
N ARG A 47 -10.89 9.32 -4.45
CA ARG A 47 -10.87 8.92 -5.86
C ARG A 47 -9.47 9.07 -6.46
N TRP A 48 -8.83 10.22 -6.24
CA TRP A 48 -7.47 10.45 -6.70
C TRP A 48 -6.45 9.50 -6.07
N TYR A 49 -6.64 9.17 -4.79
CA TYR A 49 -5.87 8.11 -4.14
C TYR A 49 -6.02 6.77 -4.88
N GLY A 50 -7.24 6.39 -5.27
CA GLY A 50 -7.50 5.20 -6.09
C GLY A 50 -6.75 5.21 -7.42
N VAL A 51 -6.74 6.35 -8.13
CA VAL A 51 -5.98 6.51 -9.39
C VAL A 51 -4.49 6.29 -9.16
N VAL A 52 -3.91 6.94 -8.16
CA VAL A 52 -2.48 6.80 -7.82
C VAL A 52 -2.16 5.35 -7.44
N LEU A 53 -3.04 4.69 -6.69
CA LEU A 53 -2.84 3.31 -6.27
C LEU A 53 -2.80 2.35 -7.47
N PHE A 54 -3.63 2.54 -8.50
CA PHE A 54 -3.51 1.77 -9.75
C PHE A 54 -2.15 1.94 -10.43
N VAL A 55 -1.61 3.17 -10.46
CA VAL A 55 -0.29 3.44 -11.04
C VAL A 55 0.81 2.74 -10.23
N LEU A 56 0.75 2.82 -8.90
CA LEU A 56 1.73 2.16 -8.02
C LEU A 56 1.70 0.63 -8.17
N VAL A 57 0.51 0.05 -8.22
CA VAL A 57 0.34 -1.38 -8.49
C VAL A 57 0.94 -1.77 -9.83
N TYR A 58 0.66 -0.99 -10.89
CA TYR A 58 1.23 -1.26 -12.20
C TYR A 58 2.76 -1.24 -12.17
N LEU A 59 3.36 -0.24 -11.52
CA LEU A 59 4.82 -0.15 -11.35
C LEU A 59 5.38 -1.35 -10.56
N LEU A 60 4.71 -1.78 -9.50
CA LEU A 60 5.10 -2.98 -8.75
C LEU A 60 5.07 -4.23 -9.62
N LEU A 61 3.97 -4.46 -10.35
CA LEU A 61 3.81 -5.61 -11.23
C LEU A 61 4.86 -5.61 -12.34
N LYS A 62 5.14 -4.46 -12.96
CA LYS A 62 6.19 -4.33 -13.97
C LYS A 62 7.58 -4.56 -13.38
N GLY A 63 7.85 -4.03 -12.19
CA GLY A 63 9.07 -4.33 -11.44
C GLY A 63 9.24 -5.83 -11.22
N LEU A 64 8.20 -6.52 -10.74
CA LEU A 64 8.21 -7.96 -10.48
C LEU A 64 8.46 -8.80 -11.74
N GLN A 65 7.94 -8.37 -12.89
CA GLN A 65 8.16 -9.02 -14.19
C GLN A 65 9.59 -8.83 -14.70
N MET A 66 10.10 -7.60 -14.68
CA MET A 66 11.42 -7.27 -15.24
C MET A 66 12.57 -7.71 -14.33
N ARG A 67 12.39 -7.64 -13.00
CA ARG A 67 13.41 -7.87 -11.97
C ARG A 67 14.61 -6.91 -12.08
N GLY A 68 15.63 -7.15 -11.26
CA GLY A 68 16.88 -6.38 -11.24
C GLY A 68 16.65 -4.93 -10.78
N PRO A 69 17.29 -3.95 -11.43
CA PRO A 69 17.22 -2.54 -11.04
C PRO A 69 15.79 -1.97 -11.00
N ALA A 70 14.91 -2.41 -11.90
CA ALA A 70 13.53 -1.94 -11.96
C ALA A 70 12.73 -2.36 -10.72
N LEU A 71 12.85 -3.63 -10.30
CA LEU A 71 12.20 -4.11 -9.09
C LEU A 71 12.79 -3.43 -7.84
N LYS A 72 14.12 -3.27 -7.80
CA LYS A 72 14.79 -2.60 -6.68
C LYS A 72 14.28 -1.18 -6.48
N LEU A 73 14.16 -0.41 -7.56
CA LEU A 73 13.62 0.95 -7.52
C LEU A 73 12.16 0.97 -7.06
N ALA A 74 11.33 0.06 -7.58
CA ALA A 74 9.93 -0.06 -7.17
C ALA A 74 9.82 -0.37 -5.67
N LEU A 75 10.60 -1.33 -5.17
CA LEU A 75 10.61 -1.71 -3.74
C LEU A 75 11.12 -0.56 -2.86
N GLN A 76 12.11 0.22 -3.30
CA GLN A 76 12.59 1.40 -2.56
C GLN A 76 11.50 2.49 -2.46
N ALA A 77 10.83 2.80 -3.57
CA ALA A 77 9.75 3.78 -3.58
C ALA A 77 8.60 3.35 -2.66
N MET A 78 8.21 2.07 -2.72
CA MET A 78 7.16 1.54 -1.86
C MET A 78 7.57 1.42 -0.39
N LEU A 79 8.84 1.16 -0.08
CA LEU A 79 9.34 1.17 1.30
C LEU A 79 9.15 2.55 1.94
N ILE A 80 9.45 3.62 1.21
CA ILE A 80 9.17 4.99 1.66
C ILE A 80 7.66 5.18 1.82
N GLY A 81 6.87 4.69 0.85
CA GLY A 81 5.42 4.68 0.91
C GLY A 81 4.87 4.02 2.18
N ASP A 82 5.40 2.88 2.61
CA ASP A 82 4.97 2.18 3.83
C ASP A 82 5.20 3.03 5.08
N ALA A 83 6.37 3.66 5.19
CA ALA A 83 6.70 4.53 6.32
C ALA A 83 5.76 5.74 6.39
N LEU A 84 5.48 6.35 5.23
CA LEU A 84 4.51 7.45 5.12
C LEU A 84 3.09 7.00 5.45
N GLN A 85 2.67 5.82 4.97
CA GLN A 85 1.35 5.24 5.25
C GLN A 85 1.15 5.00 6.74
N ILE A 86 2.17 4.46 7.44
CA ILE A 86 2.13 4.28 8.89
C ILE A 86 1.92 5.64 9.57
N GLY A 87 2.75 6.64 9.24
CA GLY A 87 2.62 7.99 9.80
C GLY A 87 1.25 8.63 9.54
N ALA A 88 0.75 8.55 8.30
CA ALA A 88 -0.57 9.03 7.92
C ALA A 88 -1.69 8.32 8.70
N THR A 89 -1.54 7.02 8.96
CA THR A 89 -2.51 6.23 9.73
C THR A 89 -2.59 6.72 11.18
N PHE A 90 -1.45 7.02 11.83
CA PHE A 90 -1.43 7.61 13.18
C PHE A 90 -2.06 9.01 13.23
N ILE A 91 -1.77 9.86 12.24
CA ILE A 91 -2.38 11.19 12.14
C ILE A 91 -3.91 11.05 11.97
N THR A 92 -4.35 10.11 11.15
CA THR A 92 -5.78 9.83 10.92
C THR A 92 -6.46 9.33 12.19
N ALA A 93 -5.87 8.36 12.90
CA ALA A 93 -6.40 7.88 14.17
C ALA A 93 -6.55 9.01 15.21
N LYS A 94 -5.56 9.90 15.28
CA LYS A 94 -5.62 11.08 16.16
C LYS A 94 -6.73 12.05 15.73
N ALA A 95 -6.88 12.29 14.43
CA ALA A 95 -7.90 13.20 13.90
C ALA A 95 -9.33 12.66 14.10
N LEU A 96 -9.51 11.34 14.03
CA LEU A 96 -10.80 10.67 14.28
C LEU A 96 -11.08 10.42 15.77
N GLY A 97 -10.13 10.76 16.67
CA GLY A 97 -10.28 10.57 18.11
C GLY A 97 -10.20 9.12 18.58
N GLY A 98 -9.75 8.20 17.73
CA GLY A 98 -9.71 6.77 18.06
C GLY A 98 -9.17 5.88 16.95
N TRP A 99 -9.05 4.59 17.25
CA TRP A 99 -8.61 3.58 16.31
C TRP A 99 -9.77 2.73 15.84
N SER A 100 -9.95 2.63 14.52
CA SER A 100 -10.81 1.64 13.90
C SER A 100 -10.02 0.37 13.57
N PHE A 101 -10.73 -0.74 13.38
CA PHE A 101 -10.12 -2.00 12.94
C PHE A 101 -9.31 -1.82 11.66
N THR A 102 -9.83 -1.04 10.70
CA THR A 102 -9.16 -0.73 9.43
C THR A 102 -7.83 -0.01 9.64
N LEU A 103 -7.75 0.93 10.59
CA LEU A 103 -6.50 1.62 10.91
C LEU A 103 -5.46 0.67 11.52
N PHE A 104 -5.88 -0.24 12.43
CA PHE A 104 -4.99 -1.28 12.97
C PHE A 104 -4.45 -2.20 11.88
N MET A 105 -5.34 -2.68 10.99
CA MET A 105 -4.96 -3.53 9.87
C MET A 105 -4.03 -2.82 8.89
N SER A 106 -4.28 -1.53 8.61
CA SER A 106 -3.42 -0.68 7.77
C SER A 106 -2.00 -0.61 8.33
N VAL A 107 -1.83 -0.25 9.61
CA VAL A 107 -0.50 -0.22 10.23
C VAL A 107 0.17 -1.59 10.23
N GLY A 108 -0.57 -2.64 10.59
CA GLY A 108 -0.03 -4.00 10.65
C GLY A 108 0.48 -4.49 9.30
N LEU A 109 -0.32 -4.32 8.24
CA LEU A 109 0.07 -4.70 6.89
C LEU A 109 1.23 -3.84 6.38
N SER A 110 1.19 -2.52 6.55
CA SER A 110 2.30 -1.64 6.16
C SER A 110 3.59 -1.97 6.89
N ALA A 111 3.54 -2.31 8.18
CA ALA A 111 4.72 -2.74 8.94
C ALA A 111 5.29 -4.05 8.40
N ILE A 112 4.43 -5.03 8.09
CA ILE A 112 4.84 -6.29 7.47
C ILE A 112 5.52 -6.01 6.12
N TYR A 113 4.88 -5.22 5.25
CA TYR A 113 5.44 -4.92 3.93
C TYR A 113 6.75 -4.13 4.03
N LEU A 114 6.85 -3.18 4.95
CA LEU A 114 8.07 -2.43 5.22
C LEU A 114 9.23 -3.38 5.56
N ILE A 115 9.00 -4.34 6.47
CA ILE A 115 10.00 -5.33 6.86
C ILE A 115 10.37 -6.21 5.65
N LEU A 116 9.38 -6.73 4.92
CA LEU A 116 9.63 -7.60 3.77
C LEU A 116 10.43 -6.90 2.67
N ARG A 117 10.12 -5.62 2.38
CA ARG A 117 10.85 -4.80 1.43
C ARG A 117 12.26 -4.50 1.90
N ALA A 118 12.45 -4.15 3.17
CA ALA A 118 13.77 -3.94 3.75
C ALA A 118 14.64 -5.20 3.63
N VAL A 119 14.08 -6.38 3.93
CA VAL A 119 14.77 -7.67 3.77
C VAL A 119 15.12 -7.95 2.30
N CYS A 120 14.19 -7.71 1.38
CA CYS A 120 14.44 -7.86 -0.07
C CYS A 120 15.56 -6.95 -0.57
N LEU A 121 15.61 -5.70 -0.09
CA LEU A 121 16.61 -4.73 -0.48
C LEU A 121 17.97 -5.00 0.16
N TRP A 122 18.01 -5.54 1.39
CA TRP A 122 19.24 -5.97 2.04
C TRP A 122 19.85 -7.19 1.34
N LYS A 123 19.03 -8.19 1.00
CA LYS A 123 19.46 -9.47 0.45
C LYS A 123 18.90 -9.71 -0.96
N PRO A 124 19.30 -8.91 -1.97
CA PRO A 124 18.65 -8.92 -3.29
C PRO A 124 18.87 -10.23 -4.06
N VAL A 125 20.03 -10.89 -3.90
CA VAL A 125 20.34 -12.17 -4.57
C VAL A 125 19.55 -13.33 -3.93
N GLU A 126 19.55 -13.43 -2.60
CA GLU A 126 18.83 -14.50 -1.87
C GLU A 126 17.30 -14.43 -2.08
N THR A 127 16.78 -13.21 -2.24
CA THR A 127 15.35 -12.95 -2.47
C THR A 127 14.96 -12.90 -3.95
N ARG A 128 15.92 -13.10 -4.87
CA ARG A 128 15.72 -13.12 -6.34
C ARG A 128 15.23 -11.78 -6.92
N VAL A 129 15.50 -10.69 -6.22
CA VAL A 129 15.30 -9.34 -6.75
C VAL A 129 16.32 -9.08 -7.85
N GLU A 130 17.58 -9.42 -7.60
CA GLU A 130 18.65 -9.46 -8.60
C GLU A 130 18.86 -10.93 -9.04
N ARG A 131 19.20 -11.15 -10.31
CA ARG A 131 19.46 -12.48 -10.88
C ARG A 131 20.91 -12.86 -10.70
#